data_AF-A0A8E5I502-F1
#
_entry.id   AF-A0A8E5I502-F1
#
_cell.length_a   1.000
_cell.length_b   1.000
_cell.length_c   1.000
_cell.angle_alpha   90.00
_cell.angle_beta   90.00
_cell.angle_gamma   90.00
#
_symmetry.space_group_name_H-M   'P 1'
#
loop_
_entity.id
_entity.type
_entity.pdbx_description
1 polymer ?
#
loop_
_entity_poly.entity_id
_entity_poly.type
_entity_poly.pdbx_seq_one_letter_code
_entity_poly.pdbx_strand_id
1 'polypeptide(L)'
;MISFPHCNLPVIKYDVFKLETKKLYNTPGIYAWRCKINNKYLVGETINLKNRIPNHLTYLKNGEANKKFLKDFTKYGPENFELIIYEEGSSCGDFMYRKQIEKQLSTELSLLGLCYNSITCETHTERPKGEFPSSPGVYCIRCVVNNARYYGETEQRRGLAGRISKWKSKLRANKEKILSMQEDWNFFGEENFEFLVIEEGPEWLDKEKRLKREEELCSLHVQEGGVLYNVFMKQKRPPSIPLKSKEVTLRNQTKEFRSYISTINKGRENVNRKAVFAESNIYLSIQEAAESLNISPVLVRKKIQKQLYRYATTEEIQQEKERRTTLNVGPIRLETMKKQKGQAKRCRIHGVDFNSLSEAALSLGISVQAISKNLSEKREGYFFIDEHGNPME
;
A
#
# COMPACT_ATOMS: atom_id res chain seq x y z
N MET A 1 -37.63 -17.44 -4.89
CA MET A 1 -36.32 -18.01 -4.54
C MET A 1 -35.29 -16.94 -4.81
N ILE A 2 -34.48 -16.57 -3.82
CA ILE A 2 -33.35 -15.66 -4.08
C ILE A 2 -32.31 -16.50 -4.83
N SER A 3 -32.27 -16.37 -6.15
CA SER A 3 -31.13 -16.82 -6.93
C SER A 3 -30.01 -15.83 -6.65
N PHE A 4 -28.92 -16.28 -6.02
CA PHE A 4 -27.72 -15.45 -5.90
C PHE A 4 -27.19 -15.25 -7.31
N PRO A 5 -27.25 -14.02 -7.88
CA PRO A 5 -26.97 -13.78 -9.29
C PRO A 5 -25.51 -14.10 -9.69
N HIS A 6 -24.65 -14.38 -8.71
CA HIS A 6 -23.24 -14.67 -8.90
C HIS A 6 -22.80 -16.05 -8.37
N CYS A 7 -23.71 -16.84 -7.79
CA CYS A 7 -23.39 -18.18 -7.31
C CYS A 7 -24.36 -19.20 -7.92
N ASN A 8 -24.03 -19.68 -9.13
CA ASN A 8 -24.66 -20.87 -9.74
C ASN A 8 -24.16 -22.15 -9.05
N LEU A 9 -24.16 -22.18 -7.72
CA LEU A 9 -23.76 -23.35 -6.96
C LEU A 9 -24.96 -24.30 -6.83
N PRO A 10 -24.77 -25.62 -7.01
CA PRO A 10 -25.82 -26.59 -6.76
C PRO A 10 -26.21 -26.55 -5.27
N VAL A 11 -27.48 -26.28 -5.00
CA VAL A 11 -27.97 -26.11 -3.62
C VAL A 11 -28.69 -27.37 -3.16
N ILE A 12 -28.13 -28.08 -2.18
CA ILE A 12 -28.82 -29.19 -1.52
C ILE A 12 -29.48 -28.68 -0.23
N LYS A 13 -30.80 -28.87 -0.12
CA LYS A 13 -31.59 -28.43 1.04
C LYS A 13 -31.99 -29.60 1.93
N TYR A 14 -31.82 -29.41 3.23
CA TYR A 14 -32.18 -30.36 4.26
C TYR A 14 -33.14 -29.71 5.25
N ASP A 15 -34.23 -30.41 5.54
CA ASP A 15 -35.09 -30.05 6.66
C ASP A 15 -34.42 -30.48 7.96
N VAL A 16 -34.37 -29.57 8.94
CA VAL A 16 -33.57 -29.75 10.16
C VAL A 16 -34.07 -30.94 10.97
N PHE A 17 -35.38 -31.14 11.04
CA PHE A 17 -36.00 -32.26 11.72
C PHE A 17 -35.72 -33.62 11.07
N LYS A 18 -35.36 -33.64 9.77
CA LYS A 18 -35.09 -34.87 9.02
C LYS A 18 -33.60 -35.20 8.94
N LEU A 19 -32.74 -34.39 9.55
CA LEU A 19 -31.28 -34.59 9.53
C LEU A 19 -30.86 -35.93 10.12
N GLU A 20 -31.56 -36.43 11.15
CA GLU A 20 -31.24 -37.72 11.80
C GLU A 20 -31.34 -38.92 10.84
N THR A 21 -32.10 -38.79 9.75
CA THR A 21 -32.32 -39.88 8.78
C THR A 21 -31.41 -39.82 7.55
N LYS A 22 -30.66 -38.72 7.35
CA LYS A 22 -29.86 -38.50 6.15
C LYS A 22 -28.36 -38.59 6.45
N LYS A 23 -27.63 -39.33 5.61
CA LYS A 23 -26.17 -39.45 5.70
C LYS A 23 -25.52 -38.13 5.24
N LEU A 24 -25.06 -37.32 6.19
CA LEU A 24 -24.04 -36.31 5.92
C LEU A 24 -22.70 -37.03 5.71
N TYR A 25 -21.99 -36.66 4.65
CA TYR A 25 -20.67 -37.21 4.37
C TYR A 25 -19.62 -36.55 5.25
N ASN A 26 -18.55 -37.29 5.53
CA ASN A 26 -17.37 -36.77 6.21
C ASN A 26 -16.52 -35.99 5.20
N THR A 27 -17.06 -34.87 4.73
CA THR A 27 -16.49 -34.02 3.69
C THR A 27 -16.40 -32.58 4.19
N PRO A 28 -15.42 -31.81 3.70
CA PRO A 28 -15.39 -30.37 3.94
C PRO A 28 -16.46 -29.70 3.09
N GLY A 29 -16.95 -28.53 3.52
CA GLY A 29 -17.99 -27.81 2.78
C GLY A 29 -18.40 -26.48 3.38
N ILE A 30 -19.27 -25.79 2.65
CA ILE A 30 -19.85 -24.49 2.98
C ILE A 30 -21.37 -24.67 3.10
N TYR A 31 -21.94 -24.18 4.20
CA TYR A 31 -23.35 -24.36 4.52
C TYR A 31 -23.98 -23.06 5.05
N ALA A 32 -25.30 -23.03 5.10
CA ALA A 32 -26.03 -22.01 5.84
C ALA A 32 -27.29 -22.56 6.51
N TRP A 33 -27.67 -21.97 7.63
CA TRP A 33 -28.97 -22.15 8.26
C TRP A 33 -29.88 -21.00 7.87
N ARG A 34 -30.99 -21.28 7.18
CA ARG A 34 -31.98 -20.28 6.80
C ARG A 34 -33.20 -20.39 7.69
N CYS A 35 -33.64 -19.27 8.26
CA CYS A 35 -34.94 -19.17 8.89
C CYS A 35 -36.02 -18.95 7.83
N LYS A 36 -36.99 -19.87 7.73
CA LYS A 36 -38.10 -19.84 6.76
C LYS A 36 -39.04 -18.64 6.99
N ILE A 37 -39.14 -18.14 8.22
CA ILE A 37 -40.05 -17.04 8.60
C ILE A 37 -39.51 -15.68 8.17
N ASN A 38 -38.25 -15.37 8.49
CA ASN A 38 -37.67 -14.04 8.24
C ASN A 38 -36.61 -14.00 7.14
N ASN A 39 -36.34 -15.14 6.49
CA ASN A 39 -35.34 -15.29 5.43
C ASN A 39 -33.91 -14.87 5.81
N LYS A 40 -33.56 -14.88 7.10
CA LYS A 40 -32.17 -14.66 7.52
C LYS A 40 -31.36 -15.94 7.49
N TYR A 41 -30.06 -15.80 7.30
CA TYR A 41 -29.09 -16.87 7.05
C TYR A 41 -27.92 -16.78 8.02
N LEU A 42 -27.54 -17.92 8.62
CA LEU A 42 -26.27 -18.08 9.32
C LEU A 42 -25.37 -18.94 8.44
N VAL A 43 -24.34 -18.34 7.84
CA VAL A 43 -23.39 -19.00 6.95
C VAL A 43 -22.23 -19.57 7.77
N GLY A 44 -21.72 -20.73 7.40
CA GLY A 44 -20.52 -21.29 8.00
C GLY A 44 -19.75 -22.20 7.05
N GLU A 45 -18.49 -22.45 7.38
CA GLU A 45 -17.66 -23.45 6.72
C GLU A 45 -17.20 -24.53 7.69
N THR A 46 -16.77 -25.66 7.16
CA THR A 46 -16.15 -26.72 7.96
C THR A 46 -15.30 -27.67 7.13
N ILE A 47 -14.33 -28.32 7.78
CA ILE A 47 -13.60 -29.44 7.19
C ILE A 47 -14.38 -30.78 7.29
N ASN A 48 -15.45 -30.82 8.10
CA ASN A 48 -16.22 -32.04 8.37
C ASN A 48 -17.68 -31.70 8.67
N LEU A 49 -18.52 -31.73 7.62
CA LEU A 49 -19.96 -31.46 7.70
C LEU A 49 -20.67 -32.43 8.64
N LYS A 50 -20.31 -33.72 8.59
CA LYS A 50 -20.89 -34.78 9.44
C LYS A 50 -20.75 -34.47 10.92
N ASN A 51 -19.65 -33.89 11.37
CA ASN A 51 -19.43 -33.54 12.78
C ASN A 51 -19.94 -32.13 13.11
N ARG A 52 -19.74 -31.15 12.22
CA ARG A 52 -20.05 -29.74 12.51
C ARG A 52 -21.54 -29.49 12.67
N ILE A 53 -22.37 -30.06 11.79
CA ILE A 53 -23.82 -29.78 11.78
C ILE A 53 -24.50 -30.28 13.06
N PRO A 54 -24.29 -31.54 13.51
CA PRO A 54 -24.82 -32.00 14.80
C PRO A 54 -24.30 -31.19 15.99
N ASN A 55 -23.00 -30.87 16.02
CA ASN A 55 -22.43 -30.05 17.09
C ASN A 55 -23.08 -28.67 17.16
N HIS A 56 -23.35 -28.05 16.01
CA HIS A 56 -24.04 -26.76 15.95
C HIS A 56 -25.46 -26.84 16.51
N LEU A 57 -26.20 -27.94 16.24
CA LEU A 57 -27.49 -28.20 16.86
C LEU A 57 -27.39 -28.36 18.39
N THR A 58 -26.35 -29.05 18.87
CA THR A 58 -26.07 -29.16 20.31
C THR A 58 -25.81 -27.79 20.93
N TYR A 59 -25.01 -26.93 20.29
CA TYR A 59 -24.76 -25.56 20.77
C TYR A 59 -26.04 -24.73 20.83
N LEU A 60 -26.95 -24.89 19.87
CA LEU A 60 -28.26 -24.22 19.90
C LEU A 60 -29.12 -24.69 21.08
N LYS A 61 -29.16 -25.99 21.34
CA LYS A 61 -29.89 -26.58 22.48
C LYS A 61 -29.32 -26.10 23.82
N ASN A 62 -28.00 -25.90 23.88
CA ASN A 62 -27.31 -25.45 25.08
C ASN A 62 -27.27 -23.92 25.24
N GLY A 63 -27.71 -23.15 24.24
CA GLY A 63 -27.68 -21.68 24.27
C GLY A 63 -26.30 -21.05 24.03
N GLU A 64 -25.36 -21.79 23.44
CA GLU A 64 -23.97 -21.39 23.18
C GLU A 64 -23.76 -20.83 21.75
N ALA A 65 -24.84 -20.63 20.99
CA ALA A 65 -24.78 -20.15 19.61
C ALA A 65 -24.86 -18.62 19.48
N ASN A 66 -24.66 -18.11 18.26
CA ASN A 66 -24.84 -16.71 17.91
C ASN A 66 -26.16 -16.15 18.48
N LYS A 67 -26.09 -15.08 19.30
CA LYS A 67 -27.25 -14.56 20.05
C LYS A 67 -28.45 -14.19 19.18
N LYS A 68 -28.20 -13.62 17.99
CA LYS A 68 -29.28 -13.23 17.06
C LYS A 68 -29.95 -14.46 16.47
N PHE A 69 -29.15 -15.43 16.03
CA PHE A 69 -29.64 -16.69 15.51
C PHE A 69 -30.37 -17.51 16.58
N LEU A 70 -29.79 -17.65 17.77
CA LEU A 70 -30.37 -18.37 18.90
C LEU A 70 -31.73 -17.78 19.34
N LYS A 71 -31.86 -16.45 19.35
CA LYS A 71 -33.12 -15.76 19.66
C LYS A 71 -34.22 -16.16 18.68
N ASP A 72 -33.94 -16.10 17.38
CA ASP A 72 -34.92 -16.47 16.35
C ASP A 72 -35.16 -17.99 16.30
N PHE A 73 -34.13 -18.81 16.58
CA PHE A 73 -34.24 -20.26 16.68
C PHE A 73 -35.17 -20.69 17.81
N THR A 74 -35.01 -20.07 18.99
CA THR A 74 -35.88 -20.31 20.15
C THR A 74 -37.29 -19.77 19.91
N LYS A 75 -37.41 -18.59 19.27
CA LYS A 75 -38.70 -17.94 19.01
C LYS A 75 -39.56 -18.70 17.99
N TYR A 76 -38.96 -19.14 16.89
CA TYR A 76 -39.70 -19.75 15.79
C TYR A 76 -39.69 -21.28 15.82
N GLY A 77 -38.82 -21.90 16.61
CA GLY A 77 -38.68 -23.36 16.65
C GLY A 77 -37.82 -23.93 15.52
N PRO A 78 -37.16 -25.08 15.74
CA PRO A 78 -36.23 -25.70 14.79
C PRO A 78 -36.87 -26.09 13.43
N GLU A 79 -38.16 -26.40 13.40
CA GLU A 79 -38.94 -26.74 12.20
C GLU A 79 -39.00 -25.58 11.19
N ASN A 80 -38.83 -24.35 11.68
CA ASN A 80 -38.80 -23.13 10.87
C ASN A 80 -37.40 -22.78 10.35
N PHE A 81 -36.45 -23.71 10.46
CA PHE A 81 -35.12 -23.57 9.88
C PHE A 81 -34.89 -24.65 8.82
N GLU A 82 -34.09 -24.33 7.81
CA GLU A 82 -33.56 -25.29 6.84
C GLU A 82 -32.04 -25.16 6.78
N LEU A 83 -31.37 -26.31 6.66
CA LEU A 83 -29.94 -26.37 6.38
C LEU A 83 -29.75 -26.40 4.87
N ILE A 84 -28.86 -25.55 4.38
CA ILE A 84 -28.51 -25.41 2.98
C ILE A 84 -27.02 -25.75 2.84
N ILE A 85 -26.68 -26.75 2.03
CA ILE A 85 -25.29 -27.03 1.65
C ILE A 85 -25.08 -26.36 0.28
N TYR A 86 -24.19 -25.38 0.23
CA TYR A 86 -23.83 -24.66 -0.99
C TYR A 86 -22.78 -25.42 -1.79
N GLU A 87 -21.81 -26.00 -1.10
CA GLU A 87 -20.75 -26.80 -1.72
C GLU A 87 -20.17 -27.77 -0.71
N GLU A 88 -19.83 -28.98 -1.17
CA GLU A 88 -19.11 -29.98 -0.38
C GLU A 88 -18.17 -30.81 -1.27
N GLY A 89 -17.18 -31.45 -0.64
CA GLY A 89 -16.26 -32.36 -1.32
C GLY A 89 -14.84 -31.83 -1.44
N SER A 90 -14.03 -32.42 -2.32
CA SER A 90 -12.58 -32.15 -2.38
C SER A 90 -12.22 -30.71 -2.77
N SER A 91 -13.05 -30.02 -3.56
CA SER A 91 -12.87 -28.59 -3.89
C SER A 91 -12.87 -27.72 -2.62
N CYS A 92 -13.71 -28.08 -1.67
CA CYS A 92 -13.77 -27.48 -0.35
C CYS A 92 -12.63 -27.94 0.57
N GLY A 93 -11.63 -28.70 0.13
CA GLY A 93 -10.49 -29.10 0.97
C GLY A 93 -9.61 -27.92 1.39
N ASP A 94 -9.47 -26.92 0.53
CA ASP A 94 -8.70 -25.71 0.81
C ASP A 94 -9.43 -24.78 1.80
N PHE A 95 -8.73 -24.45 2.90
CA PHE A 95 -9.22 -23.52 3.91
C PHE A 95 -9.46 -22.12 3.35
N MET A 96 -8.56 -21.61 2.51
CA MET A 96 -8.66 -20.25 1.97
C MET A 96 -9.87 -20.12 1.05
N TYR A 97 -10.09 -21.12 0.19
CA TYR A 97 -11.28 -21.22 -0.64
C TYR A 97 -12.57 -21.15 0.18
N ARG A 98 -12.74 -22.06 1.16
CA ARG A 98 -13.96 -22.08 1.99
C ARG A 98 -14.20 -20.77 2.73
N LYS A 99 -13.14 -20.17 3.28
CA LYS A 99 -13.23 -18.91 4.02
C LYS A 99 -13.61 -17.74 3.12
N GLN A 100 -13.09 -17.71 1.89
CA GLN A 100 -13.44 -16.71 0.89
C GLN A 100 -14.92 -16.78 0.54
N ILE A 101 -15.46 -17.99 0.28
CA ILE A 101 -16.88 -18.16 -0.05
C ILE A 101 -17.79 -17.85 1.14
N GLU A 102 -17.44 -18.31 2.35
CA GLU A 102 -18.17 -17.96 3.59
C GLU A 102 -18.26 -16.43 3.76
N LYS A 103 -17.14 -15.73 3.58
CA LYS A 103 -17.05 -14.27 3.69
C LYS A 103 -17.87 -13.58 2.60
N GLN A 104 -17.78 -14.04 1.35
CA GLN A 104 -18.55 -13.49 0.23
C GLN A 104 -20.05 -13.60 0.50
N LEU A 105 -20.54 -14.81 0.80
CA LEU A 105 -21.96 -15.06 1.10
C LEU A 105 -22.43 -14.23 2.29
N SER A 106 -21.66 -14.21 3.38
CA SER A 106 -22.00 -13.43 4.58
C SER A 106 -22.08 -11.93 4.29
N THR A 107 -21.20 -11.41 3.44
CA THR A 107 -21.16 -9.99 3.06
C THR A 107 -22.37 -9.63 2.20
N GLU A 108 -22.64 -10.42 1.15
CA GLU A 108 -23.80 -10.23 0.27
C GLU A 108 -25.12 -10.28 1.06
N LEU A 109 -25.28 -11.26 1.96
CA LEU A 109 -26.45 -11.36 2.83
C LEU A 109 -26.56 -10.22 3.85
N SER A 110 -25.42 -9.75 4.37
CA SER A 110 -25.38 -8.64 5.34
C SER A 110 -25.85 -7.33 4.70
N LEU A 111 -25.44 -7.05 3.46
CA LEU A 111 -25.90 -5.89 2.68
C LEU A 111 -27.42 -5.87 2.49
N LEU A 112 -28.05 -7.05 2.47
CA LEU A 112 -29.51 -7.21 2.37
C LEU A 112 -30.22 -7.22 3.73
N GLY A 113 -29.49 -7.14 4.85
CA GLY A 113 -30.07 -7.29 6.20
C GLY A 113 -30.54 -8.72 6.51
N LEU A 114 -30.07 -9.71 5.74
CA LEU A 114 -30.48 -11.11 5.81
C LEU A 114 -29.43 -12.02 6.47
N CYS A 115 -28.41 -11.48 7.14
CA CYS A 115 -27.33 -12.26 7.74
C CYS A 115 -27.40 -12.29 9.27
N TYR A 116 -27.32 -13.49 9.85
CA TYR A 116 -27.14 -13.68 11.29
C TYR A 116 -25.67 -13.54 11.71
N ASN A 117 -24.72 -13.86 10.82
CA ASN A 117 -23.30 -13.67 11.10
C ASN A 117 -23.07 -12.20 11.48
N SER A 118 -22.44 -12.01 12.64
CA SER A 118 -21.75 -10.74 12.87
C SER A 118 -20.65 -10.64 11.80
N ILE A 119 -20.39 -9.44 11.27
CA ILE A 119 -19.37 -9.20 10.22
C ILE A 119 -17.98 -9.76 10.63
N THR A 120 -17.81 -10.08 11.90
CA THR A 120 -16.72 -10.82 12.48
C THR A 120 -16.97 -12.32 12.48
N CYS A 121 -16.39 -13.03 11.51
CA CYS A 121 -16.41 -14.50 11.42
C CYS A 121 -16.18 -15.18 12.79
N GLU A 122 -17.24 -15.79 13.34
CA GLU A 122 -17.29 -16.55 14.60
C GLU A 122 -16.74 -17.98 14.43
N THR A 123 -15.54 -18.13 13.86
CA THR A 123 -14.83 -19.44 13.84
C THR A 123 -13.78 -19.57 14.94
N HIS A 124 -13.74 -18.66 15.92
CA HIS A 124 -12.91 -18.84 17.10
C HIS A 124 -13.69 -19.69 18.11
N THR A 125 -13.20 -20.90 18.37
CA THR A 125 -13.49 -21.61 19.59
C THR A 125 -13.30 -20.64 20.75
N GLU A 126 -14.31 -20.47 21.61
CA GLU A 126 -14.17 -19.67 22.82
C GLU A 126 -13.02 -20.27 23.63
N ARG A 127 -11.84 -19.64 23.57
CA ARG A 127 -10.79 -19.94 24.53
C ARG A 127 -11.33 -19.55 25.90
N PRO A 128 -11.13 -20.39 26.93
CA PRO A 128 -11.65 -20.12 28.26
C PRO A 128 -11.25 -18.71 28.69
N LYS A 129 -12.25 -17.89 29.06
CA LYS A 129 -12.02 -16.61 29.71
C LYS A 129 -11.19 -16.88 30.97
N GLY A 130 -9.93 -16.48 30.99
CA GLY A 130 -9.21 -16.49 32.26
C GLY A 130 -7.71 -16.30 32.16
N GLU A 131 -7.01 -17.11 31.38
CA GLU A 131 -5.56 -17.20 31.56
C GLU A 131 -4.83 -17.15 30.23
N PHE A 132 -4.27 -15.99 29.95
CA PHE A 132 -3.17 -15.90 29.01
C PHE A 132 -1.96 -16.63 29.63
N PRO A 133 -1.12 -17.27 28.80
CA PRO A 133 0.01 -18.00 29.31
C PRO A 133 1.11 -17.05 29.81
N SER A 134 1.87 -17.53 30.80
CA SER A 134 3.03 -16.80 31.34
C SER A 134 4.32 -17.08 30.54
N SER A 135 4.23 -17.81 29.43
CA SER A 135 5.31 -18.11 28.49
C SER A 135 5.57 -16.93 27.53
N PRO A 136 6.79 -16.83 26.95
CA PRO A 136 7.07 -15.90 25.86
C PRO A 136 6.35 -16.34 24.57
N GLY A 137 6.13 -15.39 23.65
CA GLY A 137 5.42 -15.68 22.41
C GLY A 137 5.02 -14.45 21.60
N VAL A 138 4.12 -14.68 20.64
CA VAL A 138 3.55 -13.69 19.72
C VAL A 138 2.03 -13.62 19.92
N TYR A 139 1.48 -12.41 19.95
CA TYR A 139 0.05 -12.16 20.13
C TYR A 139 -0.48 -11.21 19.06
N CYS A 140 -1.81 -11.16 18.95
CA CYS A 140 -2.56 -10.21 18.15
C CYS A 140 -3.61 -9.51 19.02
N ILE A 141 -3.76 -8.20 18.82
CA ILE A 141 -4.89 -7.41 19.30
C ILE A 141 -5.69 -7.03 18.07
N ARG A 142 -6.94 -7.50 17.98
CA ARG A 142 -7.81 -7.29 16.82
C ARG A 142 -8.99 -6.42 17.21
N CYS A 143 -9.22 -5.33 16.49
CA CYS A 143 -10.49 -4.64 16.56
C CYS A 143 -11.52 -5.43 15.73
N VAL A 144 -12.59 -5.85 16.39
CA VAL A 144 -13.68 -6.66 15.84
C VAL A 144 -14.39 -5.87 14.73
N VAL A 145 -14.69 -4.60 14.97
CA VAL A 145 -15.53 -3.78 14.06
C VAL A 145 -14.90 -3.54 12.69
N ASN A 146 -13.63 -3.13 12.64
CA ASN A 146 -12.95 -2.78 11.39
C ASN A 146 -11.90 -3.83 10.96
N ASN A 147 -11.76 -4.92 11.71
CA ASN A 147 -10.77 -5.98 11.51
C ASN A 147 -9.31 -5.48 11.45
N ALA A 148 -9.01 -4.31 12.02
CA ALA A 148 -7.65 -3.84 12.15
C ALA A 148 -6.91 -4.67 13.21
N ARG A 149 -5.62 -4.94 12.96
CA ARG A 149 -4.81 -5.83 13.81
C ARG A 149 -3.52 -5.16 14.26
N TYR A 150 -3.17 -5.40 15.51
CA TYR A 150 -1.85 -5.17 16.06
C TYR A 150 -1.20 -6.53 16.35
N TYR A 151 -0.03 -6.79 15.81
CA TYR A 151 0.79 -7.95 16.17
C TYR A 151 1.93 -7.51 17.09
N GLY A 152 2.26 -8.31 18.08
CA GLY A 152 3.39 -7.99 18.95
C GLY A 152 4.01 -9.23 19.56
N GLU A 153 5.26 -9.10 20.01
CA GLU A 153 5.99 -10.12 20.75
C GLU A 153 6.23 -9.76 22.22
N THR A 154 6.63 -10.75 23.02
CA THR A 154 7.09 -10.53 24.40
C THR A 154 8.01 -11.65 24.90
N GLU A 155 9.07 -11.26 25.61
CA GLU A 155 9.92 -12.13 26.44
C GLU A 155 9.75 -11.86 27.95
N GLN A 156 8.74 -11.08 28.34
CA GLN A 156 8.59 -10.67 29.74
C GLN A 156 8.49 -11.89 30.66
N ARG A 157 8.95 -11.75 31.90
CA ARG A 157 8.85 -12.81 32.93
C ARG A 157 7.42 -13.32 33.16
N ARG A 158 6.42 -12.45 32.98
CA ARG A 158 4.99 -12.80 33.03
C ARG A 158 4.40 -13.16 31.67
N GLY A 159 5.26 -13.37 30.67
CA GLY A 159 4.93 -13.77 29.32
C GLY A 159 3.90 -12.89 28.62
N LEU A 160 3.03 -13.57 27.87
CA LEU A 160 1.90 -12.99 27.16
C LEU A 160 0.85 -12.42 28.11
N ALA A 161 0.61 -13.05 29.26
CA ALA A 161 -0.34 -12.57 30.27
C ALA A 161 -0.01 -11.18 30.80
N GLY A 162 1.25 -10.99 31.21
CA GLY A 162 1.73 -9.70 31.68
C GLY A 162 1.67 -8.63 30.59
N ARG A 163 2.03 -8.99 29.37
CA ARG A 163 2.04 -8.07 28.23
C ARG A 163 0.64 -7.61 27.86
N ILE A 164 -0.32 -8.53 27.75
CA ILE A 164 -1.72 -8.24 27.41
C ILE A 164 -2.39 -7.42 28.51
N SER A 165 -2.16 -7.77 29.79
CA SER A 165 -2.68 -6.98 30.91
C SER A 165 -2.17 -5.54 30.89
N LYS A 166 -0.89 -5.35 30.53
CA LYS A 166 -0.29 -4.02 30.36
C LYS A 166 -0.92 -3.23 29.21
N TRP A 167 -1.21 -3.87 28.08
CA TRP A 167 -1.94 -3.24 26.97
C TRP A 167 -3.32 -2.75 27.41
N LYS A 168 -4.12 -3.62 28.02
CA LYS A 168 -5.46 -3.25 28.52
C LYS A 168 -5.39 -2.08 29.49
N SER A 169 -4.47 -2.14 30.46
CA SER A 169 -4.28 -1.05 31.43
C SER A 169 -3.93 0.28 30.76
N LYS A 170 -3.03 0.27 29.77
CA LYS A 170 -2.65 1.50 29.04
C LYS A 170 -3.76 2.06 28.18
N LEU A 171 -4.48 1.21 27.45
CA LEU A 171 -5.58 1.61 26.57
C LEU A 171 -6.72 2.22 27.40
N ARG A 172 -7.11 1.57 28.51
CA ARG A 172 -8.08 2.13 29.47
C ARG A 172 -7.63 3.47 30.07
N ALA A 173 -6.33 3.64 30.28
CA ALA A 173 -5.76 4.86 30.83
C ALA A 173 -5.49 5.95 29.79
N ASN A 174 -5.82 5.75 28.50
CA ASN A 174 -5.50 6.69 27.42
C ASN A 174 -4.02 7.05 27.31
N LYS A 175 -3.13 6.07 27.54
CA LYS A 175 -1.67 6.28 27.59
C LYS A 175 -0.90 5.52 26.52
N GLU A 176 -1.59 5.00 25.51
CA GLU A 176 -0.95 4.22 24.48
C GLU A 176 -0.28 5.10 23.41
N LYS A 177 0.87 4.64 22.90
CA LYS A 177 1.66 5.38 21.90
C LYS A 177 1.11 5.21 20.49
N ILE A 178 0.40 4.11 20.23
CA ILE A 178 -0.23 3.82 18.95
C ILE A 178 -1.57 4.55 18.92
N LEU A 179 -1.55 5.81 18.47
CA LEU A 179 -2.71 6.70 18.50
C LEU A 179 -3.91 6.11 17.75
N SER A 180 -3.71 5.53 16.57
CA SER A 180 -4.80 4.92 15.80
C SER A 180 -5.53 3.81 16.55
N MET A 181 -4.80 2.95 17.28
CA MET A 181 -5.42 1.91 18.09
C MET A 181 -6.08 2.48 19.35
N GLN A 182 -5.52 3.53 19.94
CA GLN A 182 -6.13 4.22 21.09
C GLN A 182 -7.43 4.94 20.70
N GLU A 183 -7.45 5.58 19.54
CA GLU A 183 -8.63 6.24 18.95
C GLU A 183 -9.74 5.21 18.71
N ASP A 184 -9.42 4.10 18.03
CA ASP A 184 -10.37 3.00 17.80
C ASP A 184 -10.84 2.37 19.13
N TRP A 185 -9.95 2.22 20.12
CA TRP A 185 -10.32 1.72 21.45
C TRP A 185 -11.33 2.62 22.15
N ASN A 186 -11.13 3.93 22.08
CA ASN A 186 -12.04 4.92 22.67
C ASN A 186 -13.36 4.99 21.92
N PHE A 187 -13.33 4.83 20.60
CA PHE A 187 -14.51 4.94 19.75
C PHE A 187 -15.38 3.68 19.80
N PHE A 188 -14.79 2.49 19.69
CA PHE A 188 -15.53 1.23 19.66
C PHE A 188 -15.73 0.59 21.04
N GLY A 189 -14.91 0.90 22.04
CA GLY A 189 -14.97 0.27 23.36
C GLY A 189 -14.19 -1.04 23.47
N GLU A 190 -13.85 -1.43 24.71
CA GLU A 190 -13.00 -2.60 25.01
C GLU A 190 -13.61 -3.92 24.52
N GLU A 191 -14.93 -4.05 24.58
CA GLU A 191 -15.68 -5.24 24.16
C GLU A 191 -15.52 -5.55 22.67
N ASN A 192 -15.09 -4.56 21.88
CA ASN A 192 -14.81 -4.69 20.44
C ASN A 192 -13.34 -4.99 20.14
N PHE A 193 -12.55 -5.37 21.16
CA PHE A 193 -11.15 -5.77 20.99
C PHE A 193 -10.90 -7.19 21.49
N GLU A 194 -10.40 -8.03 20.59
CA GLU A 194 -9.98 -9.39 20.86
C GLU A 194 -8.46 -9.44 21.10
N PHE A 195 -8.06 -10.11 22.19
CA PHE A 195 -6.66 -10.37 22.50
C PHE A 195 -6.38 -11.86 22.28
N LEU A 196 -5.57 -12.16 21.27
CA LEU A 196 -5.33 -13.50 20.77
C LEU A 196 -3.85 -13.88 20.97
N VAL A 197 -3.60 -15.06 21.54
CA VAL A 197 -2.26 -15.66 21.55
C VAL A 197 -2.11 -16.46 20.26
N ILE A 198 -1.12 -16.10 19.45
CA ILE A 198 -0.86 -16.77 18.17
C ILE A 198 0.03 -17.98 18.43
N GLU A 199 1.21 -17.74 18.97
CA GLU A 199 2.24 -18.76 19.23
C GLU A 199 2.88 -18.47 20.58
N GLU A 200 3.20 -19.52 21.31
CA GLU A 200 3.79 -19.45 22.65
C GLU A 200 4.66 -20.67 22.92
N GLY A 201 5.61 -20.55 23.86
CA GLY A 201 6.45 -21.69 24.26
C GLY A 201 7.93 -21.35 24.43
N PRO A 202 8.73 -22.29 24.95
CA PRO A 202 10.16 -22.07 25.20
C PRO A 202 10.96 -21.79 23.92
N GLU A 203 10.52 -22.29 22.76
CA GLU A 203 11.12 -22.03 21.47
C GLU A 203 10.95 -20.58 20.99
N TRP A 204 10.10 -19.81 21.68
CA TRP A 204 9.92 -18.38 21.50
C TRP A 204 10.73 -17.56 22.50
N LEU A 205 11.71 -18.14 23.22
CA LEU A 205 12.69 -17.36 23.98
C LEU A 205 13.65 -16.59 23.07
N ASP A 206 13.88 -17.05 21.85
CA ASP A 206 14.68 -16.36 20.85
C ASP A 206 13.95 -15.13 20.30
N LYS A 207 14.57 -13.96 20.51
CA LYS A 207 14.06 -12.66 20.07
C LYS A 207 14.02 -12.51 18.55
N GLU A 208 15.03 -12.99 17.84
CA GLU A 208 15.07 -12.85 16.37
C GLU A 208 13.94 -13.64 15.73
N LYS A 209 13.70 -14.86 16.22
CA LYS A 209 12.59 -15.70 15.79
C LYS A 209 11.23 -15.04 16.06
N ARG A 210 11.01 -14.46 17.24
CA ARG A 210 9.77 -13.73 17.57
C ARG A 210 9.55 -12.52 16.65
N LEU A 211 10.59 -11.69 16.45
CA LEU A 211 10.50 -10.50 15.61
C LEU A 211 10.26 -10.85 14.13
N LYS A 212 10.95 -11.87 13.62
CA LYS A 212 10.74 -12.37 12.26
C LYS A 212 9.30 -12.81 12.08
N ARG A 213 8.75 -13.52 13.05
CA ARG A 213 7.36 -13.97 13.01
C ARG A 213 6.34 -12.84 13.07
N GLU A 214 6.55 -11.84 13.94
CA GLU A 214 5.73 -10.63 13.98
C GLU A 214 5.70 -9.93 12.61
N GLU A 215 6.87 -9.81 11.95
CA GLU A 215 7.01 -9.21 10.62
C GLU A 215 6.31 -10.02 9.52
N GLU A 216 6.41 -11.36 9.55
CA GLU A 216 5.70 -12.26 8.66
C GLU A 216 4.17 -12.08 8.78
N LEU A 217 3.64 -12.09 10.01
CA LEU A 217 2.20 -11.94 10.28
C LEU A 217 1.65 -10.60 9.80
N CYS A 218 2.41 -9.54 10.00
CA CYS A 218 2.04 -8.23 9.49
C CYS A 218 2.05 -8.17 7.97
N SER A 219 3.07 -8.74 7.33
CA SER A 219 3.18 -8.78 5.87
C SER A 219 2.01 -9.54 5.24
N LEU A 220 1.66 -10.70 5.82
CA LEU A 220 0.51 -11.50 5.40
C LEU A 220 -0.80 -10.72 5.52
N HIS A 221 -1.06 -10.08 6.67
CA HIS A 221 -2.30 -9.33 6.87
C HIS A 221 -2.43 -8.14 5.89
N VAL A 222 -1.34 -7.46 5.56
CA VAL A 222 -1.34 -6.38 4.56
C VAL A 222 -1.57 -6.92 3.15
N GLN A 223 -0.96 -8.05 2.80
CA GLN A 223 -1.18 -8.72 1.51
C GLN A 223 -2.64 -9.13 1.31
N GLU A 224 -3.32 -9.51 2.40
CA GLU A 224 -4.77 -9.79 2.42
C GLU A 224 -5.64 -8.52 2.36
N GLY A 225 -5.04 -7.33 2.29
CA GLY A 225 -5.76 -6.05 2.28
C GLY A 225 -6.24 -5.58 3.65
N GLY A 226 -5.69 -6.16 4.73
CA GLY A 226 -6.04 -5.82 6.10
C GLY A 226 -5.41 -4.51 6.60
N VAL A 227 -6.08 -3.87 7.58
CA VAL A 227 -5.58 -2.68 8.26
C VAL A 227 -4.67 -3.07 9.43
N LEU A 228 -3.51 -2.43 9.57
CA LEU A 228 -2.57 -2.67 10.67
C LEU A 228 -2.44 -1.47 11.60
N TYR A 229 -2.46 -1.74 12.90
CA TYR A 229 -2.08 -0.78 13.94
C TYR A 229 -0.57 -0.72 14.15
N ASN A 230 0.18 -1.75 13.76
CA ASN A 230 1.65 -1.71 13.78
C ASN A 230 2.11 -0.55 12.89
N VAL A 231 2.45 0.57 13.52
CA VAL A 231 3.15 1.65 12.84
C VAL A 231 4.57 1.15 12.63
N PHE A 232 4.77 0.38 11.57
CA PHE A 232 6.10 -0.02 11.15
C PHE A 232 6.90 1.24 10.89
N MET A 233 7.80 1.57 11.81
CA MET A 233 8.84 2.59 11.60
C MET A 233 9.78 2.23 10.43
N LYS A 234 9.54 1.10 9.73
CA LYS A 234 10.20 0.69 8.50
C LYS A 234 9.66 1.37 7.23
N GLN A 235 8.58 2.17 7.28
CA GLN A 235 8.62 3.36 6.44
C GLN A 235 9.83 4.13 6.94
N LYS A 236 10.99 3.94 6.29
CA LYS A 236 12.25 4.60 6.62
C LYS A 236 11.88 5.99 7.08
N ARG A 237 11.87 6.22 8.40
CA ARG A 237 11.72 7.58 8.89
C ARG A 237 12.80 8.31 8.10
N PRO A 238 12.46 9.39 7.37
CA PRO A 238 13.50 10.22 6.78
C PRO A 238 14.58 10.34 7.84
N PRO A 239 15.85 10.05 7.52
CA PRO A 239 16.92 10.01 8.52
C PRO A 239 16.67 11.19 9.43
N SER A 240 16.49 10.93 10.73
CA SER A 240 16.09 11.93 11.71
C SER A 240 17.20 12.97 11.75
N ILE A 241 17.13 13.96 10.87
CA ILE A 241 17.99 15.13 10.91
C ILE A 241 17.37 15.96 12.03
N PRO A 242 18.07 16.17 13.15
CA PRO A 242 17.59 17.09 14.17
C PRO A 242 17.31 18.43 13.49
N LEU A 243 16.04 18.82 13.40
CA LEU A 243 15.58 20.05 12.72
C LEU A 243 16.07 21.34 13.40
N LYS A 244 17.02 21.24 14.34
CA LYS A 244 17.54 22.36 15.11
C LYS A 244 18.34 23.36 14.26
N SER A 245 18.75 23.01 13.04
CA SER A 245 19.27 24.03 12.11
C SER A 245 18.86 23.79 10.65
N LYS A 246 18.20 24.80 10.08
CA LYS A 246 17.90 24.94 8.65
C LYS A 246 19.15 24.76 7.77
N GLU A 247 20.32 25.05 8.33
CA GLU A 247 21.63 24.92 7.70
C GLU A 247 22.09 23.46 7.49
N VAL A 248 21.79 22.54 8.40
CA VAL A 248 22.16 21.13 8.25
C VAL A 248 21.31 20.48 7.14
N THR A 249 20.03 20.86 7.03
CA THR A 249 19.16 20.38 5.96
C THR A 249 19.57 20.90 4.57
N LEU A 250 20.02 22.16 4.48
CA LEU A 250 20.54 22.75 3.23
C LEU A 250 21.90 22.19 2.82
N ARG A 251 22.73 21.76 3.79
CA ARG A 251 24.09 21.26 3.55
C ARG A 251 24.19 19.74 3.46
N ASN A 252 23.14 18.97 3.73
CA ASN A 252 23.21 17.51 3.65
C ASN A 252 23.25 17.05 2.18
N GLN A 253 24.48 16.88 1.67
CA GLN A 253 24.77 16.50 0.29
C GLN A 253 24.96 14.99 0.10
N THR A 254 24.64 14.16 1.10
CA THR A 254 24.82 12.71 0.98
C THR A 254 24.01 12.15 -0.18
N LYS A 255 24.61 11.18 -0.88
CA LYS A 255 24.01 10.53 -2.05
C LYS A 255 22.67 9.88 -1.71
N GLU A 256 22.56 9.32 -0.50
CA GLU A 256 21.35 8.70 0.03
C GLU A 256 20.21 9.71 0.20
N PHE A 257 20.48 10.86 0.81
CA PHE A 257 19.48 11.91 1.01
C PHE A 257 19.01 12.50 -0.32
N ARG A 258 19.93 12.75 -1.26
CA ARG A 258 19.59 13.19 -2.63
C ARG A 258 18.69 12.19 -3.35
N SER A 259 18.99 10.89 -3.25
CA SER A 259 18.18 9.82 -3.84
C SER A 259 16.78 9.76 -3.22
N TYR A 260 16.69 9.89 -1.89
CA TYR A 260 15.42 9.93 -1.17
C TYR A 260 14.54 11.13 -1.57
N ILE A 261 15.10 12.34 -1.57
CA ILE A 261 14.37 13.55 -1.99
C ILE A 261 13.96 13.48 -3.46
N SER A 262 14.83 12.94 -4.33
CA SER A 262 14.50 12.68 -5.74
C SER A 262 13.29 11.74 -5.88
N THR A 263 13.24 10.68 -5.08
CA THR A 263 12.13 9.72 -5.07
C THR A 263 10.82 10.38 -4.60
N ILE A 264 10.87 11.22 -3.57
CA ILE A 264 9.70 11.97 -3.07
C ILE A 264 9.18 12.98 -4.10
N ASN A 265 10.09 13.64 -4.81
CA ASN A 265 9.74 14.67 -5.78
C ASN A 265 9.38 14.10 -7.16
N LYS A 266 9.65 12.82 -7.41
CA LYS A 266 9.30 12.15 -8.67
C LYS A 266 7.78 12.14 -8.82
N GLY A 267 7.29 12.80 -9.87
CA GLY A 267 5.85 12.91 -10.16
C GLY A 267 5.12 14.05 -9.44
N ARG A 268 5.76 14.79 -8.52
CA ARG A 268 5.14 16.00 -7.96
C ARG A 268 5.09 17.09 -9.01
N GLU A 269 3.88 17.55 -9.37
CA GLU A 269 3.72 18.73 -10.19
C GLU A 269 4.22 19.95 -9.42
N ASN A 270 5.13 20.71 -10.03
CA ASN A 270 5.58 21.96 -9.46
C ASN A 270 4.55 23.04 -9.83
N VAL A 271 3.82 23.53 -8.82
CA VAL A 271 2.74 24.54 -8.96
C VAL A 271 3.24 25.83 -9.62
N ASN A 272 4.53 26.13 -9.51
CA ASN A 272 5.14 27.32 -10.13
C ASN A 272 5.54 27.10 -11.61
N ARG A 273 5.24 25.93 -12.19
CA ARG A 273 5.44 25.70 -13.64
C ARG A 273 4.42 26.52 -14.41
N LYS A 274 4.92 27.45 -15.22
CA LYS A 274 4.11 28.21 -16.16
C LYS A 274 4.15 27.54 -17.53
N ALA A 275 2.98 27.21 -18.05
CA ALA A 275 2.82 26.73 -19.42
C ALA A 275 3.07 27.85 -20.44
N VAL A 276 3.58 27.49 -21.61
CA VAL A 276 4.02 28.43 -22.64
C VAL A 276 3.34 28.07 -23.97
N PHE A 277 2.81 29.08 -24.65
CA PHE A 277 2.36 28.99 -26.04
C PHE A 277 3.48 29.50 -26.95
N ALA A 278 4.01 28.62 -27.80
CA ALA A 278 5.11 28.92 -28.71
C ALA A 278 4.99 28.11 -30.01
N GLU A 279 5.22 28.74 -31.17
CA GLU A 279 5.19 28.08 -32.49
C GLU A 279 3.90 27.26 -32.71
N SER A 280 2.75 27.86 -32.36
CA SER A 280 1.42 27.26 -32.43
C SER A 280 1.20 25.99 -31.58
N ASN A 281 2.11 25.71 -30.63
CA ASN A 281 2.02 24.59 -29.71
C ASN A 281 1.93 25.05 -28.26
N ILE A 282 1.25 24.26 -27.42
CA ILE A 282 1.14 24.48 -25.98
C ILE A 282 2.06 23.51 -25.26
N TYR A 283 2.96 24.06 -24.46
CA TYR A 283 3.88 23.32 -23.61
C TYR A 283 3.50 23.52 -22.16
N LEU A 284 3.40 22.44 -21.36
CA LEU A 284 2.96 22.50 -19.96
C LEU A 284 4.03 23.12 -19.04
N SER A 285 5.23 23.39 -19.55
CA SER A 285 6.26 24.16 -18.85
C SER A 285 7.25 24.84 -19.78
N ILE A 286 7.94 25.88 -19.28
CA ILE A 286 9.10 26.50 -19.96
C ILE A 286 10.18 25.47 -20.31
N GLN A 287 10.41 24.49 -19.43
CA GLN A 287 11.43 23.46 -19.62
C GLN A 287 11.06 22.53 -20.78
N GLU A 288 9.79 22.14 -20.85
CA GLU A 288 9.26 21.35 -21.94
C GLU A 288 9.36 22.10 -23.27
N ALA A 289 8.94 23.38 -23.32
CA ALA A 289 9.11 24.21 -24.51
C ALA A 289 10.57 24.28 -24.95
N ALA A 290 11.51 24.45 -24.01
CA ALA A 290 12.93 24.50 -24.28
C ALA A 290 13.47 23.20 -24.92
N GLU A 291 13.06 22.06 -24.38
CA GLU A 291 13.44 20.73 -24.89
C GLU A 291 12.86 20.47 -26.27
N SER A 292 11.56 20.75 -26.46
CA SER A 292 10.87 20.57 -27.74
C SER A 292 11.43 21.47 -28.84
N LEU A 293 11.74 22.73 -28.51
CA LEU A 293 12.25 23.73 -29.46
C LEU A 293 13.78 23.74 -29.60
N ASN A 294 14.49 22.88 -28.86
CA ASN A 294 15.97 22.82 -28.84
C ASN A 294 16.66 24.17 -28.55
N ILE A 295 16.07 24.95 -27.64
CA ILE A 295 16.62 26.24 -27.18
C ILE A 295 16.77 26.24 -25.67
N SER A 296 17.58 27.15 -25.13
CA SER A 296 17.72 27.24 -23.67
C SER A 296 16.44 27.81 -23.03
N PRO A 297 16.08 27.40 -21.79
CA PRO A 297 14.96 28.00 -21.06
C PRO A 297 15.09 29.52 -20.89
N VAL A 298 16.32 30.04 -20.86
CA VAL A 298 16.61 31.47 -20.83
C VAL A 298 16.17 32.15 -22.13
N LEU A 299 16.39 31.53 -23.28
CA LEU A 299 15.93 32.05 -24.57
C LEU A 299 14.40 32.00 -24.68
N VAL A 300 13.74 30.96 -24.16
CA VAL A 300 12.26 30.92 -24.07
C VAL A 300 11.75 32.13 -23.30
N ARG A 301 12.31 32.42 -22.12
CA ARG A 301 11.93 33.60 -21.32
C ARG A 301 12.20 34.93 -22.05
N LYS A 302 13.35 35.06 -22.73
CA LYS A 302 13.65 36.25 -23.54
C LYS A 302 12.65 36.42 -24.69
N LYS A 303 12.24 35.33 -25.35
CA LYS A 303 11.20 35.37 -26.39
C LYS A 303 9.83 35.75 -25.83
N ILE A 304 9.48 35.30 -24.61
CA ILE A 304 8.28 35.77 -23.91
C ILE A 304 8.35 37.28 -23.62
N GLN A 305 9.48 37.77 -23.11
CA GLN A 305 9.68 39.20 -22.85
C GLN A 305 9.57 40.06 -24.13
N LYS A 306 10.06 39.55 -25.26
CA LYS A 306 9.93 40.17 -26.58
C LYS A 306 8.56 39.98 -27.24
N GLN A 307 7.58 39.40 -26.52
CA GLN A 307 6.24 39.07 -27.03
C GLN A 307 6.22 38.13 -28.25
N LEU A 308 7.31 37.41 -28.52
CA LEU A 308 7.34 36.39 -29.56
C LEU A 308 6.64 35.10 -29.11
N TYR A 309 6.69 34.82 -27.81
CA TYR A 309 5.96 33.75 -27.14
C TYR A 309 5.09 34.35 -26.03
N ARG A 310 4.12 33.59 -25.51
CA ARG A 310 3.32 34.02 -24.35
C ARG A 310 3.09 32.88 -23.37
N TYR A 311 2.64 33.21 -22.16
CA TYR A 311 2.12 32.19 -21.26
C TYR A 311 0.79 31.65 -21.80
N ALA A 312 0.58 30.35 -21.67
CA ALA A 312 -0.69 29.74 -22.03
C ALA A 312 -1.77 30.11 -20.99
N THR A 313 -3.00 30.26 -21.46
CA THR A 313 -4.20 30.47 -20.64
C THR A 313 -4.60 29.20 -19.90
N THR A 314 -5.46 29.32 -18.90
CA THR A 314 -5.97 28.17 -18.13
C THR A 314 -6.73 27.18 -19.01
N GLU A 315 -7.48 27.69 -19.98
CA GLU A 315 -8.28 26.90 -20.92
C GLU A 315 -7.37 26.12 -21.88
N GLU A 316 -6.34 26.77 -22.42
CA GLU A 316 -5.32 26.13 -23.28
C GLU A 316 -4.57 25.02 -22.55
N ILE A 317 -4.24 25.23 -21.27
CA ILE A 317 -3.58 24.22 -20.44
C ILE A 317 -4.48 23.00 -20.27
N GLN A 318 -5.77 23.21 -19.99
CA GLN A 318 -6.72 22.13 -19.77
C GLN A 318 -6.96 21.33 -21.06
N GLN A 319 -7.13 22.02 -22.19
CA GLN A 319 -7.27 21.38 -23.51
C GLN A 319 -6.05 20.52 -23.86
N GLU A 320 -4.84 21.01 -23.61
CA GLU A 320 -3.62 20.24 -23.89
C GLU A 320 -3.46 19.03 -22.94
N LYS A 321 -3.86 19.15 -21.67
CA LYS A 321 -3.88 18.02 -20.72
C LYS A 321 -4.87 16.93 -21.16
N GLU A 322 -6.07 17.33 -21.57
CA GLU A 322 -7.10 16.43 -22.09
C GLU A 322 -6.63 15.74 -23.36
N ARG A 323 -6.09 16.50 -24.32
CA ARG A 323 -5.55 15.95 -25.58
C ARG A 323 -4.50 14.87 -25.32
N ARG A 324 -3.58 15.07 -24.38
CA ARG A 324 -2.56 14.07 -24.02
C ARG A 324 -3.14 12.82 -23.39
N THR A 325 -4.17 12.99 -22.56
CA THR A 325 -4.86 11.86 -21.90
C THR A 325 -5.65 11.04 -22.91
N THR A 326 -6.42 11.70 -23.79
CA THR A 326 -7.23 11.02 -24.81
C THR A 326 -6.38 10.27 -25.83
N LEU A 327 -5.27 10.86 -26.29
CA LEU A 327 -4.41 10.25 -27.30
C LEU A 327 -3.31 9.35 -26.70
N ASN A 328 -3.20 9.30 -25.36
CA ASN A 328 -2.11 8.63 -24.65
C ASN A 328 -0.70 9.02 -25.19
N VAL A 329 -0.53 10.30 -25.52
CA VAL A 329 0.72 10.85 -26.07
C VAL A 329 1.48 11.62 -24.99
N GLY A 330 2.80 11.44 -25.00
CA GLY A 330 3.71 12.18 -24.12
C GLY A 330 3.91 13.65 -24.55
N PRO A 331 4.94 14.32 -23.99
CA PRO A 331 5.36 15.64 -24.41
C PRO A 331 5.56 15.74 -25.92
N ILE A 332 5.15 16.86 -26.52
CA ILE A 332 5.39 17.14 -27.95
C ILE A 332 6.91 17.20 -28.15
N ARG A 333 7.48 16.25 -28.91
CA ARG A 333 8.89 16.29 -29.31
C ARG A 333 8.95 16.64 -30.78
N LEU A 334 9.42 17.85 -31.09
CA LEU A 334 9.82 18.13 -32.47
C LEU A 334 11.06 17.30 -32.77
N GLU A 335 11.13 16.74 -33.97
CA GLU A 335 12.33 16.04 -34.42
C GLU A 335 13.49 17.02 -34.32
N THR A 336 14.34 16.77 -33.32
CA THR A 336 15.50 17.61 -33.11
C THR A 336 16.45 17.27 -34.24
N MET A 337 16.63 18.21 -35.18
CA MET A 337 17.84 18.20 -35.99
C MET A 337 18.99 18.25 -34.99
N LYS A 338 19.65 17.11 -34.79
CA LYS A 338 20.84 17.03 -33.95
C LYS A 338 21.74 18.14 -34.46
N LYS A 339 22.03 19.14 -33.62
CA LYS A 339 23.05 20.13 -33.95
C LYS A 339 24.26 19.31 -34.38
N GLN A 340 24.66 19.43 -35.65
CA GLN A 340 25.89 18.82 -36.11
C GLN A 340 26.93 19.25 -35.08
N LYS A 341 27.61 18.28 -34.45
CA LYS A 341 28.64 18.59 -33.46
C LYS A 341 29.55 19.59 -34.14
N GLY A 342 29.53 20.84 -33.68
CA GLY A 342 30.36 21.88 -34.27
C GLY A 342 31.78 21.34 -34.31
N GLN A 343 32.46 21.46 -35.47
CA GLN A 343 33.84 21.03 -35.59
C GLN A 343 34.61 21.61 -34.39
N ALA A 344 35.33 20.74 -33.69
CA ALA A 344 36.08 21.15 -32.52
C ALA A 344 37.07 22.22 -32.96
N LYS A 345 37.00 23.41 -32.36
CA LYS A 345 37.94 24.49 -32.66
C LYS A 345 39.32 24.08 -32.15
N ARG A 346 40.29 23.96 -33.06
CA ARG A 346 41.70 23.72 -32.73
C ARG A 346 42.28 24.97 -32.07
N CYS A 347 43.18 24.79 -31.12
CA CYS A 347 43.83 25.90 -30.42
C CYS A 347 45.31 25.61 -30.15
N ARG A 348 46.14 26.66 -30.17
CA ARG A 348 47.54 26.65 -29.78
C ARG A 348 47.70 27.36 -28.44
N ILE A 349 48.28 26.69 -27.45
CA ILE A 349 48.54 27.24 -26.11
C ILE A 349 50.01 27.07 -25.77
N HIS A 350 50.71 28.18 -25.54
CA HIS A 350 52.15 28.22 -25.25
C HIS A 350 53.00 27.41 -26.25
N GLY A 351 52.63 27.47 -27.53
CA GLY A 351 53.34 26.77 -28.61
C GLY A 351 52.91 25.31 -28.85
N VAL A 352 51.96 24.77 -28.08
CA VAL A 352 51.44 23.41 -28.24
C VAL A 352 50.07 23.42 -28.90
N ASP A 353 49.89 22.61 -29.94
CA ASP A 353 48.65 22.50 -30.71
C ASP A 353 47.73 21.42 -30.12
N PHE A 354 46.45 21.76 -29.98
CA PHE A 354 45.39 20.87 -29.48
C PHE A 354 44.24 20.82 -30.47
N ASN A 355 43.62 19.63 -30.62
CA ASN A 355 42.48 19.43 -31.52
C ASN A 355 41.18 20.01 -30.96
N SER A 356 41.13 20.25 -29.66
CA SER A 356 39.97 20.86 -29.00
C SER A 356 40.36 21.54 -27.68
N LEU A 357 39.51 22.47 -27.23
CA LEU A 357 39.63 23.08 -25.89
C LEU A 357 39.59 22.05 -24.75
N SER A 358 38.89 20.92 -24.94
CA SER A 358 38.79 19.85 -23.94
C SER A 358 40.09 19.07 -23.82
N GLU A 359 40.77 18.82 -24.95
CA GLU A 359 42.08 18.18 -24.98
C GLU A 359 43.14 19.08 -24.32
N ALA A 360 43.14 20.38 -24.66
CA ALA A 360 44.00 21.36 -24.04
C ALA A 360 43.79 21.44 -22.51
N ALA A 361 42.53 21.44 -22.07
CA ALA A 361 42.18 21.46 -20.65
C ALA A 361 42.72 20.25 -19.88
N LEU A 362 42.60 19.05 -20.46
CA LEU A 362 43.08 17.81 -19.87
C LEU A 362 44.61 17.81 -19.75
N SER A 363 45.31 18.19 -20.83
CA SER A 363 46.77 18.16 -20.89
C SER A 363 47.43 19.21 -19.99
N LEU A 364 46.82 20.39 -19.84
CA LEU A 364 47.37 21.49 -19.03
C LEU A 364 46.89 21.48 -17.57
N GLY A 365 45.88 20.67 -17.23
CA GLY A 365 45.26 20.70 -15.89
C GLY A 365 44.50 22.00 -15.61
N ILE A 366 44.03 22.70 -16.65
CA ILE A 366 43.32 23.99 -16.57
C ILE A 366 41.87 23.78 -17.02
N SER A 367 40.92 24.52 -16.43
CA SER A 367 39.52 24.43 -16.86
C SER A 367 39.31 24.96 -18.29
N VAL A 368 38.41 24.33 -19.05
CA VAL A 368 38.00 24.76 -20.40
C VAL A 368 37.57 26.23 -20.42
N GLN A 369 36.95 26.70 -19.33
CA GLN A 369 36.49 28.08 -19.17
C GLN A 369 37.65 29.07 -19.05
N ALA A 370 38.72 28.72 -18.32
CA ALA A 370 39.90 29.56 -18.19
C ALA A 370 40.66 29.65 -19.52
N ILE A 371 40.80 28.53 -20.25
CA ILE A 371 41.37 28.52 -21.60
C ILE A 371 40.53 29.38 -22.55
N SER A 372 39.20 29.20 -22.56
CA SER A 372 38.29 30.00 -23.39
C SER A 372 38.37 31.49 -23.06
N LYS A 373 38.53 31.85 -21.79
CA LYS A 373 38.70 33.23 -21.35
C LYS A 373 40.02 33.82 -21.86
N ASN A 374 41.13 33.09 -21.70
CA ASN A 374 42.44 33.52 -22.17
C ASN A 374 42.48 33.71 -23.70
N LEU A 375 41.84 32.80 -24.45
CA LEU A 375 41.65 32.92 -25.91
C LEU A 375 40.81 34.15 -26.27
N SER A 376 39.73 34.44 -25.53
CA SER A 376 38.88 35.62 -25.79
C SER A 376 39.55 36.94 -25.44
N GLU A 377 40.45 36.95 -24.45
CA GLU A 377 41.23 38.11 -24.01
C GLU A 377 42.50 38.33 -24.86
N LYS A 378 42.74 37.48 -25.87
CA LYS A 378 43.95 37.47 -26.71
C LYS A 378 45.25 37.49 -25.88
N ARG A 379 45.29 36.71 -24.79
CA ARG A 379 46.50 36.63 -23.95
C ARG A 379 47.65 36.01 -24.74
N GLU A 380 48.86 36.50 -24.47
CA GLU A 380 50.06 36.01 -25.13
C GLU A 380 50.20 34.49 -25.00
N GLY A 381 50.38 33.81 -26.12
CA GLY A 381 50.48 32.35 -26.20
C GLY A 381 49.14 31.61 -26.31
N TYR A 382 47.98 32.28 -26.39
CA TYR A 382 46.67 31.63 -26.58
C TYR A 382 46.05 32.05 -27.91
N PHE A 383 45.99 31.12 -28.88
CA PHE A 383 45.40 31.39 -30.20
C PHE A 383 44.49 30.25 -30.66
N PHE A 384 43.41 30.57 -31.39
CA PHE A 384 42.76 29.57 -32.22
C PHE A 384 43.61 29.35 -33.47
N ILE A 385 43.63 28.12 -33.99
CA ILE A 385 44.36 27.80 -35.22
C ILE A 385 43.42 27.26 -36.29
N ASP A 386 43.71 27.60 -37.54
CA ASP A 386 43.01 27.07 -38.71
C ASP A 386 43.42 25.60 -39.01
N GLU A 387 42.91 25.05 -40.10
CA GLU A 387 43.25 23.68 -40.52
C GLU A 387 44.74 23.52 -40.86
N HIS A 388 45.42 24.62 -41.24
CA HIS A 388 46.83 24.68 -41.58
C HIS A 388 47.75 24.97 -40.39
N GLY A 389 47.19 25.19 -39.20
CA GLY A 389 47.96 25.52 -38.00
C GLY A 389 48.39 26.99 -37.92
N ASN A 390 47.84 27.87 -38.74
CA ASN A 390 48.06 29.31 -38.64
C ASN A 390 47.13 29.90 -37.56
N PRO A 391 47.58 30.89 -36.78
CA PRO A 391 46.72 31.62 -35.86
C PRO A 391 45.55 32.26 -36.63
N MET A 392 44.32 32.01 -36.19
CA MET A 392 43.15 32.78 -36.63
C MET A 392 43.12 34.09 -35.83
N GLU A 393 43.15 35.24 -36.53
CA GLU A 393 43.14 36.58 -35.93
C GLU A 393 41.85 36.96 -35.17
#